data_AF-A0A1V4IDX2-F1
#
_entry.id   AF-A0A1V4IDX2-F1
#
_cell.length_a   1.000
_cell.length_b   1.000
_cell.length_c   1.000
_cell.angle_alpha   90.00
_cell.angle_beta   90.00
_cell.angle_gamma   90.00
#
_symmetry.space_group_name_H-M   'P 1'
#
loop_
_entity.id
_entity.type
_entity.pdbx_description
1 polymer ?
#
loop_
_entity_poly.entity_id
_entity_poly.type
_entity_poly.pdbx_seq_one_letter_code
_entity_poly.pdbx_strand_id
1 'polypeptide(L)' 'MKSGKKSIEEKENYISEDDQKRFIAALEGDPLEGIILLGLMCGVRLGEAMALQVKDIDFNHMTIKIKKSVKYV' A
#
# COMPACT_ATOMS: atom_id res chain seq x y z
N MET A 1 29.45 -6.58 -37.53
CA MET A 1 28.97 -7.20 -36.29
C MET A 1 27.84 -6.35 -35.72
N LYS A 2 26.61 -6.88 -35.63
CA LYS A 2 25.47 -6.15 -35.04
C LYS A 2 25.56 -6.28 -33.52
N SER A 3 25.77 -5.17 -32.83
CA SER A 3 25.72 -5.11 -31.37
C SER A 3 24.29 -5.38 -30.92
N GLY A 4 24.08 -6.53 -30.29
CA GLY A 4 22.78 -6.90 -29.72
C GLY A 4 22.48 -6.00 -28.54
N LYS A 5 21.43 -5.17 -28.65
CA LYS A 5 20.83 -4.51 -27.48
C LYS A 5 20.34 -5.60 -26.55
N LYS A 6 21.02 -5.79 -25.42
CA LYS A 6 20.54 -6.61 -24.30
C LYS A 6 19.29 -5.90 -23.77
N SER A 7 18.11 -6.45 -24.01
CA SER A 7 16.87 -6.00 -23.38
C SER A 7 17.03 -6.20 -21.87
N ILE A 8 17.09 -5.10 -21.13
CA ILE A 8 16.99 -5.15 -19.67
C ILE A 8 15.52 -5.49 -19.42
N GLU A 9 15.24 -6.71 -18.95
CA GLU A 9 13.93 -7.04 -18.43
C GLU A 9 13.66 -6.09 -17.26
N GLU A 10 12.67 -5.22 -17.39
CA GLU A 10 12.17 -4.41 -16.28
C GLU A 10 11.60 -5.37 -15.24
N LYS A 11 12.46 -5.75 -14.30
CA LYS A 11 12.06 -6.57 -13.16
C LYS A 11 11.07 -5.73 -12.35
N GLU A 12 9.84 -6.20 -12.20
CA GLU A 12 8.85 -5.54 -11.36
C GLU A 12 9.46 -5.24 -9.99
N ASN A 13 9.47 -3.96 -9.62
CA ASN A 13 10.17 -3.47 -8.44
C ASN A 13 9.23 -3.57 -7.22
N TYR A 14 8.85 -4.79 -6.85
CA TYR A 14 8.03 -5.07 -5.68
C TYR A 14 8.88 -5.07 -4.39
N ILE A 15 8.25 -4.71 -3.27
CA ILE A 15 8.87 -4.81 -1.95
C ILE A 15 8.87 -6.29 -1.56
N SER A 16 10.04 -6.88 -1.32
CA SER A 16 10.15 -8.27 -0.85
C SER A 16 9.45 -8.46 0.49
N GLU A 17 9.05 -9.68 0.84
CA GLU A 17 8.41 -9.96 2.13
C GLU A 17 9.31 -9.53 3.32
N ASP A 18 10.62 -9.74 3.21
CA ASP A 18 11.58 -9.35 4.25
C ASP A 18 11.77 -7.83 4.32
N ASP A 19 11.70 -7.12 3.19
CA ASP A 19 11.66 -5.65 3.18
C ASP A 19 10.33 -5.13 3.75
N GLN A 20 9.20 -5.78 3.47
CA GLN A 20 7.90 -5.42 4.05
C GLN A 20 7.91 -5.58 5.57
N LYS A 21 8.46 -6.68 6.10
CA LYS A 21 8.61 -6.89 7.56
C LYS A 21 9.47 -5.80 8.20
N ARG A 22 10.61 -5.46 7.57
CA ARG A 22 11.48 -4.37 8.03
C ARG A 22 10.79 -3.01 7.97
N PHE A 23 10.00 -2.78 6.93
CA PHE A 23 9.26 -1.53 6.77
C PHE A 23 8.17 -1.40 7.84
N ILE A 24 7.38 -2.46 8.06
CA ILE A 24 6.35 -2.50 9.12
C ILE A 24 6.98 -2.24 10.50
N ALA A 25 8.11 -2.87 10.80
CA ALA A 25 8.81 -2.64 12.07
C ALA A 25 9.30 -1.18 12.22
N ALA A 26 9.70 -0.53 11.13
CA ALA A 26 10.14 0.86 11.15
C ALA A 26 8.99 1.88 11.26
N LEU A 27 7.73 1.45 11.06
CA LEU A 27 6.56 2.32 11.14
C LEU A 27 6.00 2.47 12.55
N GLU A 28 6.46 1.67 13.52
CA GLU A 28 5.90 1.68 14.88
C GLU A 28 5.95 3.10 15.49
N GLY A 29 4.76 3.66 15.74
CA GLY A 29 4.61 5.01 16.31
C GLY A 29 4.65 6.16 15.29
N ASP A 30 4.81 5.87 14.00
CA ASP A 30 4.73 6.88 12.93
C ASP A 30 3.27 7.33 12.71
N PRO A 31 2.99 8.64 12.55
CA PRO A 31 1.64 9.11 12.26
C PRO A 31 0.98 8.51 11.00
N LEU A 32 1.77 8.00 10.06
CA LEU A 32 1.33 7.37 8.82
C LEU A 32 1.27 5.83 8.92
N GLU A 33 1.62 5.24 10.05
CA GLU A 33 1.62 3.78 10.24
C GLU A 33 0.31 3.15 9.76
N GLY A 34 -0.84 3.64 10.25
CA GLY A 34 -2.14 3.09 9.89
C GLY A 34 -2.46 3.17 8.40
N ILE A 35 -2.14 4.28 7.72
CA ILE A 35 -2.46 4.43 6.29
C ILE A 35 -1.56 3.56 5.41
N ILE A 36 -0.30 3.39 5.80
CA ILE A 36 0.66 2.54 5.09
C ILE A 36 0.31 1.07 5.29
N LEU A 37 -0.04 0.66 6.52
CA LEU A 37 -0.50 -0.70 6.81
C LEU A 37 -1.78 -1.06 6.05
N LEU A 38 -2.74 -0.13 5.94
CA LEU A 38 -3.93 -0.34 5.11
C LEU A 38 -3.57 -0.62 3.64
N GLY A 39 -2.64 0.17 3.07
CA GLY A 39 -2.15 -0.04 1.71
C GLY A 39 -1.48 -1.41 1.53
N LEU A 40 -0.59 -1.79 2.45
CA LEU A 40 0.14 -3.07 2.41
C LEU A 40 -0.77 -4.28 2.60
N MET A 41 -1.70 -4.23 3.56
CA MET A 41 -2.48 -5.39 4.00
C MET A 41 -3.79 -5.57 3.23
N CYS A 42 -4.40 -4.47 2.77
CA CYS A 42 -5.71 -4.49 2.12
C CYS A 42 -5.66 -4.10 0.63
N GLY A 43 -4.51 -3.68 0.11
CA GLY A 43 -4.35 -3.27 -1.29
C GLY A 43 -5.17 -2.04 -1.66
N VAL A 44 -5.51 -1.19 -0.68
CA VAL A 44 -6.29 0.03 -0.92
C VAL A 44 -5.44 1.11 -1.57
N ARG A 45 -6.06 1.93 -2.42
CA ARG A 45 -5.39 3.11 -2.99
C ARG A 45 -5.26 4.21 -1.94
N LEU A 46 -4.23 5.04 -2.05
CA LEU A 46 -4.00 6.16 -1.11
C LEU A 46 -5.25 7.04 -0.93
N GLY A 47 -5.92 7.40 -2.03
CA GLY A 47 -7.14 8.22 -1.98
C GLY A 47 -8.32 7.52 -1.28
N GLU A 48 -8.41 6.19 -1.35
CA GLU A 48 -9.42 5.39 -0.66
C GLU A 48 -9.11 5.33 0.84
N ALA A 49 -7.85 5.08 1.20
CA ALA A 49 -7.39 5.04 2.59
C ALA A 49 -7.59 6.40 3.29
N MET A 50 -7.28 7.50 2.60
CA MET A 50 -7.49 8.86 3.11
C MET A 50 -8.97 9.25 3.24
N ALA A 51 -9.87 8.62 2.47
CA ALA A 51 -11.31 8.90 2.52
C ALA A 51 -12.05 8.07 3.58
N LEU A 52 -11.36 7.14 4.24
CA LEU A 52 -11.96 6.17 5.15
C LEU A 52 -12.52 6.87 6.41
N GLN A 53 -13.76 6.53 6.77
CA GLN A 53 -14.39 7.06 7.98
C GLN A 53 -14.59 5.93 8.99
N VAL A 54 -14.68 6.26 10.29
CA VAL A 54 -14.89 5.27 11.37
C VAL A 54 -16.10 4.35 11.09
N LYS A 55 -17.19 4.90 10.55
CA LYS A 55 -18.41 4.15 10.20
C LYS A 55 -18.25 3.13 9.07
N ASP A 56 -17.13 3.16 8.35
CA ASP A 56 -16.82 2.26 7.25
C ASP A 56 -16.03 1.02 7.72
N ILE A 57 -15.63 0.98 8.99
CA ILE A 57 -14.91 -0.13 9.62
C ILE A 57 -15.89 -0.98 10.44
N ASP A 58 -15.91 -2.28 10.16
CA ASP A 58 -16.64 -3.25 10.95
C ASP A 58 -15.64 -4.14 11.71
N PHE A 59 -15.45 -3.83 12.99
CA PHE A 59 -14.54 -4.56 13.86
C PHE A 59 -15.04 -5.97 14.22
N ASN A 60 -16.35 -6.24 14.13
CA ASN A 60 -16.90 -7.57 14.44
C ASN A 60 -16.62 -8.55 13.30
N HIS A 61 -16.68 -8.06 12.06
CA HIS A 61 -16.47 -8.88 10.87
C HIS A 61 -15.07 -8.70 10.25
N MET A 62 -14.23 -7.85 10.83
CA MET A 62 -12.89 -7.50 10.31
C MET A 62 -12.93 -7.04 8.85
N THR A 63 -13.92 -6.21 8.50
CA THR A 63 -14.09 -5.70 7.14
C THR A 63 -14.03 -4.18 7.08
N ILE A 64 -13.60 -3.66 5.94
CA ILE A 64 -13.56 -2.23 5.64
C ILE A 64 -14.34 -2.00 4.34
N LYS A 65 -15.26 -1.03 4.34
CA LYS A 65 -16.08 -0.69 3.16
C LYS A 65 -15.52 0.55 2.46
N ILE A 66 -14.91 0.36 1.30
CA ILE A 66 -14.45 1.46 0.45
C ILE A 66 -15.65 2.08 -0.29
N LYS A 67 -16.00 3.32 0.05
CA LYS A 67 -17.15 4.03 -0.54
C LYS A 67 -16.79 5.32 -1.28
N LYS A 68 -15.61 5.88 -0.99
CA LYS A 68 -15.17 7.19 -1.47
C LYS A 68 -13.66 7.13 -1.72
N SER A 69 -13.20 8.05 -2.55
CA SER A 69 -11.78 8.35 -2.71
C SER A 69 -11.62 9.86 -2.69
N VAL A 70 -10.61 10.35 -1.99
CA VAL A 70 -10.16 11.74 -2.15
C VAL A 70 -9.23 11.83 -3.36
N LYS A 71 -9.22 12.99 -4.00
CA LYS A 71 -8.18 13.40 -4.95
C LYS A 71 -7.58 14.69 -4.42
N TYR A 72 -6.27 14.77 -4.39
CA TYR A 72 -5.58 16.04 -4.24
C TYR A 72 -5.84 16.84 -5.53
N VAL A 73 -6.32 18.07 -5.40
CA VAL A 73 -6.62 18.98 -6.52
C VAL A 73 -5.66 20.15 -6.46
#